data_AF-A0A1B6FPS2-F1
#
_entry.id   AF-A0A1B6FPS2-F1
#
_cell.length_a   1.000
_cell.length_b   1.000
_cell.length_c   1.000
_cell.angle_alpha   90.00
_cell.angle_beta   90.00
_cell.angle_gamma   90.00
#
_symmetry.space_group_name_H-M   'P 1'
#
loop_
_entity.id
_entity.type
_entity.pdbx_description
1 polymer ?
#
loop_
_entity_poly.entity_id
_entity_poly.type
_entity_poly.pdbx_seq_one_letter_code
_entity_poly.pdbx_strand_id
1 'polypeptide(L)'
;STANYRVVSLCRVPHLHNTLQVLLQQLTHCQKSLLDYLEEKRLRFPRFYFLGDEDLLEILGQANKQHVIQSHLKKLFSGIHTVIFRENTITAMRSLQGETV
;
A
#
# COMPACT_ATOMS: atom_id res chain seq x y z
N SER A 1 -24.04 -35.97 8.81
CA SER A 1 -23.33 -34.71 8.60
C SER A 1 -23.15 -34.06 9.96
N THR A 2 -21.99 -34.20 10.59
CA THR A 2 -21.74 -33.73 11.95
C THR A 2 -21.43 -32.24 11.91
N ALA A 3 -22.44 -31.41 12.21
CA ALA A 3 -22.21 -30.00 12.48
C ALA A 3 -21.13 -29.87 13.57
N ASN A 4 -20.06 -29.14 13.28
CA ASN A 4 -18.93 -28.96 14.19
C ASN A 4 -19.45 -28.33 15.49
N TYR A 5 -19.37 -29.05 16.61
CA TYR A 5 -19.95 -28.63 17.90
C TYR A 5 -19.47 -27.24 18.34
N ARG A 6 -18.24 -26.85 17.94
CA ARG A 6 -17.67 -25.54 18.23
C ARG A 6 -18.40 -24.41 17.49
N VAL A 7 -18.82 -24.66 16.25
CA VAL A 7 -19.60 -23.69 15.46
C VAL A 7 -21.00 -23.57 16.03
N VAL A 8 -21.62 -24.68 16.43
CA VAL A 8 -22.96 -24.69 17.04
C VAL A 8 -22.96 -23.98 18.40
N SER A 9 -21.89 -24.10 19.20
CA SER A 9 -21.77 -23.34 20.45
C SER A 9 -21.65 -21.83 20.25
N LEU A 10 -21.01 -21.39 19.16
CA LEU A 10 -20.90 -19.95 18.84
C LEU A 10 -22.27 -19.34 18.50
N CYS A 11 -23.18 -20.10 17.87
CA CYS A 11 -24.55 -19.65 17.59
C CYS A 11 -25.36 -19.34 18.87
N ARG A 12 -24.91 -19.80 20.04
CA ARG A 12 -25.55 -19.51 21.34
C ARG A 12 -25.05 -18.20 21.96
N VAL A 13 -23.99 -17.60 21.43
CA VAL A 13 -23.49 -16.31 21.91
C VAL A 13 -24.48 -15.22 21.47
N PRO A 14 -25.12 -14.51 22.43
CA PRO A 14 -26.10 -13.49 22.09
C PRO A 14 -25.44 -12.38 21.27
N HIS A 15 -26.18 -11.88 20.27
CA HIS A 15 -25.76 -10.80 19.37
C HIS A 15 -24.54 -11.07 18.48
N LEU A 16 -23.90 -12.25 18.55
CA LEU A 16 -22.69 -12.55 17.77
C LEU A 16 -22.87 -12.35 16.26
N HIS A 17 -24.01 -12.80 15.72
CA HIS A 17 -24.31 -12.63 14.29
C HIS A 17 -24.32 -11.14 13.90
N ASN A 18 -25.01 -10.31 14.70
CA ASN A 18 -25.07 -8.86 14.45
C ASN A 18 -23.69 -8.23 14.59
N THR A 19 -22.89 -8.63 15.60
CA THR A 19 -21.52 -8.13 15.77
C THR A 19 -20.66 -8.47 14.55
N LEU A 20 -20.69 -9.72 14.07
CA LEU A 20 -19.93 -10.13 12.88
C LEU A 20 -20.38 -9.38 11.63
N GLN A 21 -21.68 -9.16 11.46
CA GLN A 21 -22.21 -8.39 10.34
C GLN A 21 -21.74 -6.93 10.38
N VAL A 22 -21.76 -6.29 11.55
CA VAL A 22 -21.24 -4.92 11.73
C VAL A 22 -19.74 -4.85 11.45
N LEU A 23 -18.96 -5.80 11.97
CA LEU A 23 -17.51 -5.86 11.73
C LEU A 23 -17.21 -6.03 10.23
N LEU A 24 -17.96 -6.89 9.54
CA LEU A 24 -17.81 -7.07 8.09
C LEU A 24 -18.13 -5.79 7.32
N GLN A 25 -19.20 -5.08 7.69
CA GLN A 25 -19.55 -3.79 7.08
C GLN A 25 -18.45 -2.75 7.30
N GLN A 26 -17.92 -2.64 8.52
CA GLN A 26 -16.84 -1.71 8.85
C GLN A 26 -15.56 -2.03 8.07
N LEU A 27 -15.19 -3.31 7.98
CA LEU A 27 -14.03 -3.76 7.21
C LEU A 27 -14.18 -3.41 5.73
N THR A 28 -15.36 -3.68 5.16
CA THR A 28 -15.67 -3.37 3.76
C THR A 28 -15.59 -1.88 3.47
N HIS A 29 -16.11 -1.06 4.39
CA HIS A 29 -16.01 0.39 4.29
C HIS A 29 -14.56 0.87 4.33
N CYS A 30 -13.77 0.37 5.28
CA CYS A 30 -12.36 0.70 5.39
C CYS A 30 -11.57 0.34 4.13
N GLN A 31 -11.81 -0.87 3.60
CA GLN A 31 -11.18 -1.32 2.35
C GLN A 31 -11.54 -0.41 1.17
N LYS A 32 -12.81 -0.02 1.05
CA LYS A 32 -13.24 0.91 0.00
C LYS A 32 -12.56 2.26 0.13
N SER A 33 -12.57 2.87 1.32
CA SER A 33 -11.93 4.16 1.54
C SER A 33 -10.42 4.13 1.26
N LEU A 34 -9.76 3.01 1.57
CA LEU A 34 -8.34 2.83 1.23
C LEU A 34 -8.12 2.80 -0.28
N LEU A 35 -8.93 2.05 -1.03
CA LEU A 35 -8.83 1.98 -2.49
C LEU A 35 -9.11 3.34 -3.13
N ASP A 36 -10.15 4.04 -2.68
CA ASP A 36 -10.49 5.38 -3.18
C ASP A 36 -9.34 6.36 -2.92
N TYR A 37 -8.70 6.30 -1.75
CA TYR A 37 -7.52 7.10 -1.43
C TYR A 37 -6.32 6.78 -2.34
N LEU A 38 -6.04 5.49 -2.59
CA LEU A 38 -4.95 5.09 -3.48
C LEU A 38 -5.19 5.58 -4.91
N GLU A 39 -6.42 5.49 -5.41
CA GLU A 39 -6.79 5.97 -6.73
C GLU A 39 -6.66 7.50 -6.83
N GLU A 40 -7.07 8.24 -5.80
CA GLU A 40 -6.84 9.69 -5.75
C GLU A 40 -5.35 10.03 -5.87
N LYS A 41 -4.46 9.28 -5.21
CA LYS A 41 -3.01 9.49 -5.34
C LYS A 41 -2.49 9.14 -6.72
N ARG A 42 -3.01 8.08 -7.35
CA ARG A 42 -2.67 7.74 -8.74
C ARG A 42 -3.11 8.82 -9.73
N LEU A 43 -4.31 9.36 -9.57
CA LEU A 43 -4.79 10.49 -10.38
C LEU A 43 -3.93 11.74 -10.20
N ARG A 44 -3.46 12.02 -8.98
CA ARG A 44 -2.60 13.16 -8.69
C ARG A 44 -1.21 13.03 -9.30
N PHE A 45 -0.67 11.82 -9.34
CA PHE A 45 0.62 11.52 -9.96
C PHE A 45 0.56 10.22 -10.76
N PRO A 46 0.26 10.29 -12.08
CA PRO A 46 -0.02 9.10 -12.92
C PRO A 46 1.10 8.06 -12.97
N ARG A 47 2.35 8.40 -12.60
CA ARG A 47 3.42 7.40 -12.50
C ARG A 47 3.12 6.36 -11.41
N PHE A 48 2.32 6.66 -10.39
CA PHE A 48 1.91 5.67 -9.38
C PHE A 48 1.04 4.54 -9.93
N TYR A 49 0.51 4.62 -11.17
CA TYR A 49 -0.10 3.46 -11.84
C TYR A 49 0.92 2.35 -12.14
N PHE A 50 2.23 2.63 -12.13
CA PHE A 50 3.28 1.61 -12.24
C PHE A 50 3.56 0.86 -10.93
N LEU A 51 2.89 1.24 -9.83
CA LEU A 51 3.01 0.58 -8.52
C LEU A 51 1.73 -0.18 -8.18
N GLY A 52 1.90 -1.38 -7.61
CA GLY A 52 0.82 -2.10 -6.94
C GLY A 52 0.37 -1.39 -5.66
N ASP A 53 -0.77 -1.78 -5.09
CA ASP A 53 -1.33 -1.14 -3.90
C ASP A 53 -0.38 -1.19 -2.69
N GLU A 54 0.33 -2.32 -2.49
CA GLU A 54 1.30 -2.47 -1.41
C GLU A 54 2.50 -1.52 -1.57
N ASP A 55 3.08 -1.46 -2.77
CA ASP A 55 4.19 -0.57 -3.09
C ASP A 55 3.79 0.91 -2.94
N LEU A 56 2.57 1.25 -3.37
CA LEU A 56 2.03 2.60 -3.27
C LEU A 56 1.78 2.99 -1.79
N LEU A 57 1.27 2.07 -0.97
CA LEU A 57 1.14 2.32 0.46
C LEU A 57 2.50 2.47 1.14
N GLU A 58 3.48 1.69 0.74
CA GLU A 58 4.83 1.77 1.31
C GLU A 58 5.50 3.11 1.00
N ILE A 59 5.46 3.57 -0.26
CA ILE A 59 6.04 4.87 -0.63
C ILE A 59 5.30 6.04 0.05
N LEU A 60 3.98 5.96 0.21
CA LEU A 60 3.19 7.00 0.88
C LEU A 60 3.41 7.01 2.41
N GLY A 61 3.52 5.83 3.03
CA GLY A 61 3.67 5.68 4.48
C GLY A 61 5.10 5.83 4.99
N GLN A 62 6.10 5.61 4.12
CA GLN A 62 7.52 5.60 4.48
C GLN A 62 8.35 6.54 3.58
N ALA A 63 7.74 7.61 3.05
CA ALA A 63 8.38 8.58 2.17
C ALA A 63 9.62 9.29 2.77
N ASN A 64 9.86 9.17 4.07
CA ASN A 64 11.04 9.71 4.76
C ASN A 64 12.24 8.76 4.74
N LYS A 65 12.06 7.49 4.36
CA LYS A 65 13.13 6.50 4.31
C LYS A 65 13.75 6.46 2.91
N GLN A 66 14.99 6.93 2.81
CA GLN A 66 15.72 7.02 1.54
C GLN A 66 15.74 5.69 0.75
N HIS A 67 15.92 4.55 1.43
CA HIS A 67 15.94 3.24 0.78
C HIS A 67 14.60 2.84 0.15
N VAL A 68 13.48 3.23 0.78
CA VAL A 68 12.13 3.01 0.25
C VAL A 68 11.94 3.86 -1.01
N ILE A 69 12.25 5.15 -0.93
CA ILE A 69 12.20 6.06 -2.08
C ILE A 69 13.06 5.53 -3.23
N GLN A 70 14.28 5.09 -2.94
CA GLN A 70 15.22 4.57 -3.92
C GLN A 70 14.66 3.37 -4.70
N SER A 71 14.07 2.40 -3.99
CA SER A 71 13.48 1.21 -4.60
C SER A 71 12.32 1.56 -5.53
N HIS A 72 11.42 2.43 -5.06
CA HIS A 72 10.22 2.79 -5.82
C HIS A 72 10.51 3.74 -6.98
N LEU A 73 11.44 4.69 -6.86
CA LEU A 73 11.84 5.55 -7.99
C LEU A 73 12.38 4.74 -9.16
N LYS A 74 13.12 3.66 -8.90
CA LYS A 74 13.59 2.74 -9.94
C LYS A 74 12.44 2.01 -10.65
N LYS A 75 11.36 1.69 -9.94
CA LYS A 75 10.13 1.12 -10.53
C LYS A 75 9.35 2.15 -11.35
N LEU A 76 9.30 3.39 -10.89
CA LEU A 76 8.54 4.49 -11.52
C LEU A 76 9.21 5.05 -12.78
N PHE A 77 10.55 5.02 -12.85
CA PHE A 77 11.34 5.65 -13.90
C PHE A 77 12.39 4.70 -14.47
N SER A 78 12.21 4.27 -15.71
CA SER A 78 13.12 3.35 -16.41
C SER A 78 14.55 3.91 -16.60
N GLY A 79 14.73 5.23 -16.60
CA GLY A 79 16.03 5.89 -16.70
C GLY A 79 16.78 6.05 -15.38
N ILE A 80 16.13 5.80 -14.24
CA ILE A 80 16.73 5.95 -12.91
C ILE A 80 17.12 4.56 -12.40
N HIS A 81 18.43 4.33 -12.26
CA HIS A 81 18.94 3.15 -11.57
C HIS A 81 19.13 3.42 -10.08
N THR A 82 19.77 4.54 -9.74
CA THR A 82 19.95 5.02 -8.37
C THR A 82 19.74 6.54 -8.28
N VAL A 83 19.49 7.06 -7.08
CA VAL A 83 19.50 8.49 -6.76
C VAL A 83 20.52 8.76 -5.67
N ILE A 84 21.16 9.92 -5.72
CA ILE A 84 22.16 10.34 -4.74
C ILE A 84 21.47 11.26 -3.74
N PHE A 85 21.50 10.88 -2.46
CA PHE A 85 21.04 11.71 -1.37
C PHE A 85 22.20 12.49 -0.75
N ARG A 86 21.98 13.77 -0.47
CA ARG A 86 22.74 14.54 0.51
C ARG A 86 21.76 14.96 1.59
N GLU A 87 21.99 14.49 2.82
CA GLU A 87 21.01 14.60 3.90
C GLU A 87 19.65 14.05 3.44
N ASN A 88 18.56 14.81 3.54
CA ASN A 88 17.22 14.37 3.11
C ASN A 88 16.83 14.86 1.70
N THR A 89 17.80 15.30 0.90
CA THR A 89 17.55 15.86 -0.43
C THR A 89 18.20 15.01 -1.52
N ILE A 90 17.43 14.72 -2.57
CA ILE A 90 17.97 14.09 -3.78
C ILE A 90 18.75 15.16 -4.56
N THR A 91 20.04 14.93 -4.77
CA THR A 91 20.92 15.89 -5.45
C THR A 91 21.34 15.45 -6.85
N ALA A 92 21.18 14.18 -7.18
CA ALA A 92 21.46 13.67 -8.53
C ALA A 92 20.71 12.35 -8.77
N MET A 93 20.50 12.02 -10.03
CA MET A 93 19.99 10.74 -10.50
C MET A 93 21.09 10.03 -11.30
N ARG A 94 21.20 8.71 -11.17
CA ARG A 94 22.19 7.90 -11.88
C ARG A 94 21.51 6.81 -12.69
N SER A 95 21.85 6.71 -13.97
CA SER A 95 21.37 5.66 -14.87
C SER A 95 22.09 4.32 -14.64
N LEU A 96 21.60 3.26 -15.28
CA LEU A 96 22.24 1.94 -15.20
C LEU A 96 23.65 1.95 -15.83
N GLN A 97 23.86 2.80 -16.83
CA GLN A 97 25.11 2.94 -17.58
C GLN A 97 26.13 3.85 -16.87
N GLY A 98 25.76 4.45 -15.73
CA GLY A 98 26.63 5.31 -14.94
C GLY A 98 26.53 6.80 -15.25
N GLU A 99 25.68 7.20 -16.20
CA GLU A 99 25.36 8.62 -16.43
C GLU A 99 24.74 9.22 -15.17
N THR A 100 25.15 10.43 -14.79
CA THR A 100 24.63 11.14 -13.62
C THR A 100 24.13 12.52 -14.05
N VAL A 101 22.89 12.85 -13.67
CA VAL A 101 22.19 14.10 -14.00
C VAL A 101 21.68 14.79 -12.74
#